data_AF-A0A661LSI1-F1
#
_entry.id   AF-A0A661LSI1-F1
#
_cell.length_a   1.000
_cell.length_b   1.000
_cell.length_c   1.000
_cell.angle_alpha   90.00
_cell.angle_beta   90.00
_cell.angle_gamma   90.00
#
_symmetry.space_group_name_H-M   'P 1'
#
loop_
_entity.id
_entity.type
_entity.pdbx_description
1 polymer ?
#
loop_
_entity_poly.entity_id
_entity_poly.type
_entity_poly.pdbx_seq_one_letter_code
_entity_poly.pdbx_strand_id
1 'polypeptide(L)'
;MAVEGRTHKPVIDRDLCQGCSVCIRACPAEFFPELRYDEDTTRGYVYTNTDLAVTEIFPPCVGSCPLGQQVRDYVQLLSAGKVKEALLVIRQDNPLPGVCGYVCHHP
;
A
#
# COMPACT_ATOMS: atom_id res chain seq x y z
N MET A 1 -17.30 21.86 7.45
CA MET A 1 -16.77 23.22 7.20
C MET A 1 -15.45 23.13 6.45
N ALA A 2 -15.22 23.96 5.42
CA ALA A 2 -13.91 24.02 4.77
C ALA A 2 -12.94 24.74 5.72
N VAL A 3 -11.85 24.08 6.10
CA VAL A 3 -10.75 24.71 6.83
C VAL A 3 -10.15 25.79 5.91
N GLU A 4 -10.05 27.04 6.38
CA GLU A 4 -9.39 28.13 5.64
C GLU A 4 -7.99 27.69 5.21
N GLY A 5 -7.69 27.83 3.91
CA GLY A 5 -6.37 27.51 3.33
C GLY A 5 -6.34 26.35 2.31
N ARG A 6 -7.44 25.64 2.08
CA ARG A 6 -7.52 24.68 0.96
C ARG A 6 -8.08 25.34 -0.30
N THR A 7 -7.21 25.60 -1.28
CA THR A 7 -7.61 26.04 -2.63
C THR A 7 -8.34 24.96 -3.44
N HIS A 8 -8.20 23.68 -3.05
CA HIS A 8 -8.86 22.57 -3.72
C HIS A 8 -9.59 21.65 -2.72
N LYS A 9 -10.90 21.44 -2.93
CA LYS A 9 -11.71 20.44 -2.22
C LYS A 9 -11.62 19.12 -2.98
N PRO A 10 -11.02 18.05 -2.42
CA PRO A 10 -11.05 16.74 -3.05
C PRO A 10 -12.51 16.30 -3.22
N VAL A 11 -12.87 15.79 -4.40
CA VAL A 11 -14.20 15.25 -4.71
C VAL A 11 -14.03 13.77 -5.06
N ILE A 12 -14.86 12.91 -4.50
CA ILE A 12 -14.94 11.50 -4.89
C ILE A 12 -16.06 11.32 -5.90
N ASP A 13 -15.69 10.77 -7.05
CA ASP A 13 -16.65 10.15 -7.96
C ASP A 13 -17.06 8.78 -7.40
N ARG A 14 -18.36 8.62 -7.10
CA ARG A 14 -18.88 7.42 -6.44
C ARG A 14 -18.95 6.22 -7.37
N ASP A 15 -19.11 6.44 -8.67
CA ASP A 15 -19.20 5.36 -9.65
C ASP A 15 -17.81 4.77 -9.96
N LEU A 16 -16.76 5.59 -9.77
CA LEU A 16 -15.37 5.17 -9.97
C LEU A 16 -14.67 4.69 -8.70
N CYS A 17 -15.21 4.97 -7.50
CA CYS A 17 -14.58 4.62 -6.24
C CYS A 17 -14.62 3.09 -5.99
N GLN A 18 -13.45 2.44 -6.04
CA GLN A 18 -13.33 0.99 -5.82
C GLN A 18 -12.93 0.60 -4.38
N GLY A 19 -12.97 1.54 -3.42
CA GLY A 19 -12.59 1.25 -2.02
C GLY A 19 -11.11 0.89 -1.81
N CYS A 20 -10.21 1.31 -2.70
CA CYS A 20 -8.78 0.92 -2.67
C CYS A 20 -7.96 1.53 -1.52
N SER A 21 -8.54 2.47 -0.78
CA SER A 21 -7.93 3.12 0.39
C SER A 21 -6.62 3.88 0.16
N VAL A 22 -6.19 4.09 -1.10
CA VAL A 22 -4.95 4.79 -1.44
C VAL A 22 -4.94 6.24 -0.93
N CYS A 23 -6.07 6.93 -1.03
CA CYS A 23 -6.20 8.33 -0.61
C CYS A 23 -6.07 8.53 0.92
N ILE A 24 -6.29 7.47 1.72
CA ILE A 24 -6.24 7.55 3.19
C ILE A 24 -4.82 7.80 3.69
N ARG A 25 -3.79 7.30 2.99
CA ARG A 25 -2.38 7.45 3.39
C ARG A 25 -1.93 8.89 3.60
N ALA A 26 -2.54 9.83 2.88
CA ALA A 26 -2.24 11.27 2.98
C ALA A 26 -3.41 12.07 3.60
N CYS A 27 -4.41 11.39 4.16
CA CYS A 27 -5.60 12.04 4.67
C CYS A 27 -5.31 12.68 6.04
N PRO A 28 -5.62 13.98 6.26
CA PRO A 28 -5.43 14.59 7.57
C PRO A 28 -6.26 13.95 8.69
N ALA A 29 -7.30 13.20 8.33
CA ALA A 29 -8.12 12.48 9.31
C ALA A 29 -7.39 11.29 9.96
N GLU A 30 -6.17 10.96 9.51
CA GLU A 30 -5.27 10.04 10.20
C GLU A 30 -4.60 10.70 11.42
N PHE A 31 -4.39 12.01 11.36
CA PHE A 31 -3.81 12.79 12.47
C PHE A 31 -4.90 13.45 13.34
N PHE A 32 -6.05 13.75 12.75
CA PHE A 32 -7.20 14.41 13.37
C PHE A 32 -8.44 13.52 13.23
N PRO A 33 -8.64 12.51 14.10
CA PRO A 33 -9.68 11.50 13.97
C PRO A 33 -11.11 12.06 13.95
N GLU A 34 -11.34 13.21 14.57
CA GLU A 34 -12.61 13.94 14.54
C GLU A 34 -13.07 14.25 13.11
N LEU A 35 -12.13 14.48 12.20
CA LEU A 35 -12.43 14.76 10.79
C LEU A 35 -12.99 13.54 10.05
N ARG A 36 -12.89 12.33 10.61
CA ARG A 36 -13.46 11.11 9.98
C ARG A 36 -14.99 11.15 9.94
N TYR A 37 -15.61 11.95 10.79
CA TYR A 37 -17.06 12.04 10.95
C TYR A 37 -17.65 13.32 10.35
N ASP A 38 -16.88 14.08 9.57
CA ASP A 38 -17.35 15.28 8.88
C ASP A 38 -18.42 14.93 7.84
N GLU A 39 -19.69 15.19 8.15
CA GLU A 39 -20.82 15.00 7.24
C GLU A 39 -20.65 15.81 5.93
N ASP A 40 -21.17 15.28 4.83
CA ASP A 40 -21.11 15.90 3.48
C ASP A 40 -19.70 16.23 2.96
N THR A 41 -18.69 15.51 3.46
CA THR A 41 -17.32 15.62 2.97
C THR A 41 -16.82 14.32 2.38
N THR A 42 -15.83 14.45 1.50
CA THR A 42 -15.06 13.34 0.93
C THR A 42 -14.49 12.41 2.01
N ARG A 43 -13.99 12.97 3.13
CA ARG A 43 -13.48 12.17 4.23
C ARG A 43 -14.61 11.44 4.96
N GLY A 44 -15.70 12.12 5.34
CA GLY A 44 -16.84 11.49 6.00
C GLY A 44 -17.40 10.33 5.17
N TYR A 45 -17.51 10.52 3.85
CA TYR A 45 -17.90 9.45 2.93
C TYR A 45 -16.92 8.26 2.99
N VAL A 46 -15.62 8.51 2.85
CA VAL A 46 -14.58 7.45 2.83
C VAL A 46 -14.57 6.65 4.13
N TYR A 47 -14.51 7.30 5.29
CA TYR A 47 -14.38 6.59 6.57
C TYR A 47 -15.68 5.91 7.01
N THR A 48 -16.84 6.30 6.47
CA THR A 48 -18.14 5.69 6.79
C THR A 48 -18.53 4.58 5.82
N ASN A 49 -18.12 4.65 4.55
CA ASN A 49 -18.61 3.77 3.47
C ASN A 49 -17.54 2.82 2.92
N THR A 50 -16.31 2.86 3.46
CA THR A 50 -15.23 1.96 3.04
C THR A 50 -14.82 1.12 4.23
N ASP A 51 -14.75 -0.20 4.07
CA ASP A 51 -14.14 -1.05 5.09
C ASP A 51 -12.62 -0.79 5.08
N LEU A 52 -12.15 -0.05 6.08
CA LEU A 52 -10.75 0.30 6.25
C LEU A 52 -9.90 -0.93 6.65
N ALA A 53 -10.51 -2.10 6.84
CA ALA A 53 -9.86 -3.31 7.30
C ALA A 53 -9.02 -4.04 6.23
N VAL A 54 -8.89 -3.54 5.00
CA VAL A 54 -7.90 -4.09 4.07
C VAL A 54 -6.57 -3.35 4.22
N THR A 55 -5.97 -3.51 5.38
CA THR A 55 -4.51 -3.44 5.50
C THR A 55 -4.01 -4.84 5.81
N GLU A 56 -3.98 -5.73 4.82
CA GLU A 56 -2.82 -6.63 4.80
C GLU A 56 -1.62 -5.69 4.64
N ILE A 57 -1.02 -5.31 5.78
CA ILE A 57 0.19 -4.50 5.82
C ILE A 57 1.30 -5.40 5.33
N PHE A 58 1.34 -5.62 4.02
CA PHE A 58 2.51 -6.16 3.40
C PHE A 58 3.65 -5.17 3.67
N PRO A 59 4.83 -5.65 4.08
CA PRO A 59 6.03 -4.83 4.09
C PRO A 59 6.10 -4.08 2.75
N PRO A 60 6.50 -2.81 2.74
CA PRO A 60 6.43 -1.98 1.53
C PRO A 60 7.13 -2.64 0.33
N CYS A 61 8.23 -3.36 0.57
CA CYS A 61 8.92 -4.15 -0.45
C CYS A 61 8.04 -5.24 -1.08
N VAL A 62 7.28 -5.99 -0.29
CA VAL A 62 6.35 -7.04 -0.77
C VAL A 62 5.17 -6.39 -1.48
N GLY A 63 4.55 -5.38 -0.86
CA GLY A 63 3.39 -4.69 -1.43
C GLY A 63 3.70 -3.90 -2.70
N SER A 64 4.96 -3.48 -2.90
CA SER A 64 5.41 -2.82 -4.14
C SER A 64 5.78 -3.80 -5.26
N CYS A 65 6.08 -5.06 -4.91
CA CYS A 65 6.50 -6.04 -5.89
C CYS A 65 5.27 -6.54 -6.65
N PRO A 66 5.22 -6.43 -8.00
CA PRO A 66 4.08 -6.94 -8.75
C PRO A 66 3.96 -8.47 -8.69
N LEU A 67 5.04 -9.18 -8.32
CA LEU A 67 5.03 -10.62 -8.10
C LEU A 67 4.64 -11.01 -6.66
N GLY A 68 4.47 -10.04 -5.76
CA GLY A 68 4.26 -10.31 -4.33
C GLY A 68 5.45 -11.01 -3.68
N GLN A 69 6.66 -10.86 -4.23
CA GLN A 69 7.80 -11.66 -3.83
C GLN A 69 8.15 -11.45 -2.34
N GLN A 70 8.46 -12.55 -1.65
CA GLN A 70 8.80 -12.57 -0.21
C GLN A 70 10.19 -12.00 0.10
N VAL A 71 10.37 -10.68 -0.12
CA VAL A 71 11.67 -9.97 0.00
C VAL A 71 12.34 -10.14 1.36
N ARG A 72 11.57 -9.99 2.43
CA ARG A 72 12.10 -10.10 3.80
C ARG A 72 12.71 -11.47 4.06
N ASP A 73 12.05 -12.53 3.60
CA ASP A 73 12.37 -13.90 3.95
C ASP A 73 13.68 -14.33 3.28
N TYR A 74 13.83 -14.09 1.97
CA TYR A 74 15.08 -14.43 1.29
C TYR A 74 16.25 -13.54 1.72
N VAL A 75 16.02 -12.27 2.07
CA VAL A 75 17.09 -11.37 2.59
C VAL A 75 17.59 -11.86 3.95
N GLN A 76 16.69 -12.30 4.84
CA GLN A 76 17.09 -12.89 6.12
C GLN A 76 17.93 -14.16 5.93
N LEU A 77 17.53 -15.04 5.02
CA LEU A 77 18.29 -16.25 4.71
C LEU A 77 19.68 -15.93 4.15
N LEU A 78 19.77 -14.94 3.25
CA LEU A 78 21.06 -14.46 2.74
C LEU A 78 21.95 -13.90 3.87
N SER A 79 21.39 -13.12 4.80
CA SER A 79 22.14 -12.59 5.95
C SER A 79 22.69 -13.69 6.87
N ALA A 80 22.02 -14.85 6.92
CA ALA A 80 22.45 -16.03 7.65
C ALA A 80 23.37 -16.96 6.84
N GLY A 81 23.79 -16.58 5.63
CA GLY A 81 24.63 -17.39 4.74
C GLY A 81 23.89 -18.56 4.05
N LYS A 82 22.55 -18.64 4.18
CA LYS A 82 21.70 -19.71 3.65
C LYS A 82 21.28 -19.43 2.20
N VAL A 83 22.26 -19.44 1.30
CA VAL A 83 22.09 -18.99 -0.10
C VAL A 83 21.13 -19.91 -0.88
N LYS A 84 21.18 -21.22 -0.66
CA LYS A 84 20.31 -22.17 -1.39
C LYS A 84 18.85 -22.01 -1.01
N GLU A 85 18.58 -21.86 0.28
CA GLU A 85 17.25 -21.67 0.84
C GLU A 85 16.66 -20.33 0.37
N ALA A 86 17.47 -19.27 0.37
CA ALA A 86 17.06 -17.97 -0.18
C ALA A 86 16.65 -18.08 -1.65
N LEU A 87 17.43 -18.80 -2.47
CA LEU A 87 17.09 -19.02 -3.87
C LEU A 87 15.79 -19.81 -4.03
N LEU A 88 15.54 -20.81 -3.19
CA LEU A 88 14.29 -21.58 -3.22
C LEU A 88 13.08 -20.70 -2.90
N VAL A 89 13.18 -19.82 -1.90
CA VAL A 89 12.12 -18.85 -1.58
C VAL A 89 11.84 -17.92 -2.76
N ILE A 90 12.88 -17.32 -3.36
CA ILE A 90 12.72 -16.45 -4.53
C ILE A 90 12.00 -17.17 -5.68
N ARG A 91 12.33 -18.45 -5.91
CA ARG A 91 11.75 -19.23 -7.02
C ARG A 91 10.30 -19.69 -6.80
N GLN A 92 9.73 -19.48 -5.61
CA GLN A 92 8.30 -19.73 -5.39
C GLN A 92 7.44 -18.78 -6.22
N ASP A 93 7.85 -17.50 -6.28
CA ASP A 93 7.08 -16.44 -6.94
C ASP A 93 7.71 -15.99 -8.26
N ASN A 94 9.04 -16.14 -8.40
CA ASN A 94 9.78 -15.62 -9.55
C ASN A 94 10.59 -16.70 -10.28
N PRO A 95 10.15 -17.13 -11.47
CA PRO A 95 10.85 -18.14 -12.26
C PRO A 95 12.14 -17.62 -12.91
N LEU A 96 12.33 -16.30 -13.01
CA LEU A 96 13.44 -15.64 -13.71
C LEU A 96 14.20 -14.65 -12.81
N PRO A 97 14.66 -15.07 -11.61
CA PRO A 97 15.18 -14.14 -10.62
C PRO A 97 16.49 -13.48 -11.03
N GLY A 98 17.29 -14.16 -11.85
CA GLY A 98 18.48 -13.58 -12.46
C GLY A 98 18.12 -12.37 -13.32
N VAL A 99 17.23 -12.54 -14.30
CA VAL A 99 16.81 -11.46 -15.21
C VAL A 99 16.13 -10.34 -14.43
N CYS A 100 15.11 -10.68 -13.62
CA CYS A 100 14.38 -9.68 -12.84
C CYS A 100 15.30 -8.89 -11.90
N GLY A 101 16.31 -9.51 -11.28
CA GLY A 101 17.27 -8.82 -10.43
C GLY A 101 18.12 -7.77 -11.17
N TYR A 102 18.34 -7.93 -12.47
CA TYR A 102 19.07 -6.97 -13.30
C TYR A 102 18.18 -5.89 -13.93
N VAL A 103 16.95 -6.24 -14.33
CA VAL A 103 16.09 -5.34 -15.14
C VAL A 103 14.94 -4.69 -14.37
N CYS A 104 14.66 -5.15 -13.15
CA CYS A 104 13.59 -4.55 -12.33
C CYS A 104 13.91 -3.07 -12.07
N HIS A 105 12.94 -2.21 -12.34
CA HIS A 105 13.02 -0.76 -12.15
C HIS A 105 12.44 -0.32 -10.80
N HIS A 106 12.42 -1.23 -9.81
CA HIS A 106 11.96 -0.91 -8.46
C HIS A 106 12.67 0.38 -7.99
N PRO A 107 11.93 1.41 -7.54
CA PRO A 107 12.50 2.70 -7.12
C PRO A 107 13.43 2.59 -5.92
#